data_AF-K3WDK9-F1
#
_entry.id   AF-K3WDK9-F1
#
_cell.length_a   1.000
_cell.length_b   1.000
_cell.length_c   1.000
_cell.angle_alpha   90.00
_cell.angle_beta   90.00
_cell.angle_gamma   90.00
#
_symmetry.space_group_name_H-M   'P 1'
#
loop_
_entity.id
_entity.type
_entity.pdbx_description
1 polymer ?
#
loop_
_entity_poly.entity_id
_entity_poly.type
_entity_poly.pdbx_seq_one_letter_code
_entity_poly.pdbx_strand_id
1 'polypeptide(L)'
;MDEFEEYLVMNSGVVIKAGSSFKLPVFCEKKGWRVVWKFTVKEESADVGFALVDQRGNKTVVAPDRVNELSGVYNVDADATTLLFEWDNSFSWLTEKTLDYHVSVQEPLTPAKQVVKAQERSIHHSSQQLRDGIAILSTEVMRRTELKHAAERLRQSEQEKETYLQQFQDRKEDIVKQKSDLQAKMEVLKNALSEMFTEQDEIEEDAKALEKAWNGAIAEQEDAETTIRLAETSQLELLAQELEEQVQRLEQELFSVRDQMSTA
;
A
#
# COMPACT_ATOMS: atom_id res chain seq x y z
N MET A 1 -34.30 -28.23 39.19
CA MET A 1 -35.61 -27.94 38.57
C MET A 1 -36.24 -29.27 38.26
N ASP A 2 -37.44 -29.54 38.75
CA ASP A 2 -38.15 -30.76 38.38
C ASP A 2 -38.44 -30.71 36.89
N GLU A 3 -37.95 -31.72 36.18
CA GLU A 3 -38.10 -31.82 34.74
C GLU A 3 -39.29 -32.69 34.40
N PHE A 4 -40.12 -32.23 33.46
CA PHE A 4 -41.34 -32.89 33.06
C PHE A 4 -41.25 -33.35 31.60
N GLU A 5 -42.06 -34.34 31.25
CA GLU A 5 -42.27 -34.83 29.90
C GLU A 5 -43.73 -34.60 29.53
N GLU A 6 -43.98 -34.14 28.31
CA GLU A 6 -45.35 -33.92 27.83
C GLU A 6 -46.05 -35.27 27.67
N TYR A 7 -47.13 -35.44 28.41
CA TYR A 7 -47.97 -36.63 28.36
C TYR A 7 -49.14 -36.43 27.39
N LEU A 8 -49.78 -35.26 27.45
CA LEU A 8 -50.91 -34.91 26.59
C LEU A 8 -50.85 -33.43 26.24
N VAL A 9 -51.00 -33.12 24.95
CA VAL A 9 -51.08 -31.74 24.46
C VAL A 9 -52.41 -31.55 23.72
N MET A 10 -53.17 -30.56 24.15
CA MET A 10 -54.42 -30.13 23.53
C MET A 10 -54.24 -28.70 23.03
N ASN A 11 -54.20 -28.53 21.72
CA ASN A 11 -54.07 -27.22 21.08
C ASN A 11 -55.13 -27.06 19.99
N SER A 12 -55.98 -26.05 20.09
CA SER A 12 -57.05 -25.82 19.13
C SER A 12 -57.54 -24.38 19.12
N GLY A 13 -58.14 -23.98 17.99
CA GLY A 13 -58.89 -22.74 17.84
C GLY A 13 -60.39 -23.01 18.01
N VAL A 14 -61.06 -22.27 18.89
CA VAL A 14 -62.48 -22.44 19.21
C VAL A 14 -63.23 -21.11 19.02
N VAL A 15 -64.41 -21.18 18.41
CA VAL A 15 -65.34 -20.06 18.29
C VAL A 15 -66.45 -20.21 19.32
N ILE A 16 -66.56 -19.27 20.25
CA ILE A 16 -67.60 -19.23 21.28
C ILE A 16 -68.67 -18.23 20.85
N LYS A 17 -69.88 -18.71 20.61
CA LYS A 17 -71.02 -17.88 20.21
C LYS A 17 -71.41 -16.90 21.32
N ALA A 18 -72.06 -15.81 20.93
CA ALA A 18 -72.67 -14.86 21.86
C ALA A 18 -73.67 -15.61 22.76
N GLY A 19 -73.62 -15.37 24.07
CA GLY A 19 -74.52 -16.00 25.04
C GLY A 19 -74.15 -17.44 25.43
N SER A 20 -72.97 -17.96 25.02
CA SER A 20 -72.55 -19.33 25.34
C SER A 20 -71.19 -19.42 26.01
N SER A 21 -70.85 -20.62 26.49
CA SER A 21 -69.56 -20.94 27.12
C SER A 21 -68.95 -22.19 26.48
N PHE A 22 -67.62 -22.25 26.40
CA PHE A 22 -66.87 -23.44 26.04
C PHE A 22 -66.18 -24.04 27.28
N LYS A 23 -66.26 -25.36 27.43
CA LYS A 23 -65.72 -26.08 28.59
C LYS A 23 -64.82 -27.22 28.12
N LEU A 24 -63.59 -27.26 28.63
CA LEU A 24 -62.62 -28.30 28.36
C LEU A 24 -62.26 -29.03 29.66
N PRO A 25 -62.75 -30.27 29.87
CA PRO A 25 -62.29 -31.10 30.97
C PRO A 25 -60.92 -31.71 30.63
N VAL A 26 -59.95 -31.56 31.53
CA VAL A 26 -58.61 -32.11 31.44
C VAL A 26 -58.38 -33.04 32.62
N PHE A 27 -58.25 -34.34 32.34
CA PHE A 27 -58.05 -35.36 33.35
C PHE A 27 -56.57 -35.59 33.63
N CYS A 28 -56.19 -35.54 34.89
CA CYS A 28 -54.85 -35.82 35.39
C CYS A 28 -54.88 -37.10 36.24
N GLU A 29 -54.17 -38.13 35.77
CA GLU A 29 -54.24 -39.45 36.39
C GLU A 29 -53.58 -39.49 37.78
N LYS A 30 -52.43 -38.83 37.93
CA LYS A 30 -51.59 -38.92 39.14
C LYS A 30 -51.28 -37.54 39.74
N LYS A 31 -51.11 -37.53 41.06
CA LYS A 31 -50.54 -36.42 41.82
C LYS A 31 -49.12 -36.12 41.33
N GLY A 32 -48.78 -34.83 41.33
CA GLY A 32 -47.45 -34.35 40.93
C GLY A 32 -47.31 -34.10 39.43
N TRP A 33 -48.32 -34.45 38.62
CA TRP A 33 -48.41 -33.97 37.25
C TRP A 33 -48.56 -32.44 37.22
N ARG A 34 -48.09 -31.84 36.14
CA ARG A 34 -48.14 -30.40 35.91
C ARG A 34 -49.00 -30.10 34.69
N VAL A 35 -49.96 -29.22 34.84
CA VAL A 35 -50.76 -28.71 33.71
C VAL A 35 -50.30 -27.30 33.41
N VAL A 36 -49.84 -27.07 32.18
CA VAL A 36 -49.43 -25.77 31.65
C VAL A 36 -50.45 -25.35 30.63
N TRP A 37 -50.97 -24.13 30.73
CA TRP A 37 -51.90 -23.60 29.75
C TRP A 37 -51.56 -22.19 29.30
N LYS A 38 -52.00 -21.86 28.10
CA LYS A 38 -52.08 -20.52 27.57
C LYS A 38 -53.27 -20.43 26.62
N PHE A 39 -53.97 -19.30 26.62
CA PHE A 39 -54.89 -18.97 25.53
C PHE A 39 -54.81 -17.49 25.18
N THR A 40 -55.26 -17.16 23.97
CA THR A 40 -55.38 -15.79 23.47
C THR A 40 -56.65 -15.67 22.63
N VAL A 41 -57.42 -14.62 22.85
CA VAL A 41 -58.58 -14.24 22.04
C VAL A 41 -58.10 -13.42 20.84
N LYS A 42 -58.53 -13.79 19.63
CA LYS A 42 -58.04 -13.20 18.37
C LYS A 42 -58.48 -11.76 18.17
N GLU A 43 -59.66 -11.42 18.66
CA GLU A 43 -60.22 -10.08 18.50
C GLU A 43 -59.57 -9.10 19.50
N GLU A 44 -58.94 -8.03 18.97
CA GLU A 44 -58.00 -7.14 19.68
C GLU A 44 -58.58 -6.38 20.90
N SER A 45 -59.91 -6.27 21.00
CA SER A 45 -60.60 -5.62 22.12
C SER A 45 -61.64 -6.52 22.79
N ALA A 46 -61.66 -7.80 22.46
CA ALA A 46 -62.58 -8.76 23.05
C ALA A 46 -61.97 -9.42 24.28
N ASP A 47 -62.76 -9.55 25.34
CA ASP A 47 -62.43 -10.33 26.52
C ASP A 47 -63.29 -11.58 26.60
N VAL A 48 -62.82 -12.65 27.23
CA VAL A 48 -63.63 -13.82 27.55
C VAL A 48 -63.58 -14.04 29.06
N GLY A 49 -64.68 -14.43 29.66
CA GLY A 49 -64.67 -14.88 31.05
C GLY A 49 -63.86 -16.16 31.12
N PHE A 50 -62.85 -16.24 31.97
CA PHE A 50 -62.06 -17.45 32.13
C PHE A 50 -62.07 -17.90 33.58
N ALA A 51 -62.35 -19.19 33.79
CA ALA A 51 -62.25 -19.84 35.09
C ALA A 51 -61.57 -21.20 34.94
N LEU A 52 -60.82 -21.58 35.97
CA LEU A 52 -60.25 -22.91 36.10
C LEU A 52 -60.62 -23.48 37.46
N VAL A 53 -61.29 -24.61 37.46
CA VAL A 53 -61.76 -25.27 38.68
C VAL A 53 -61.27 -26.71 38.72
N ASP A 54 -60.75 -27.11 39.88
CA ASP A 54 -60.55 -28.51 40.22
C ASP A 54 -61.88 -29.10 40.69
N GLN A 55 -62.48 -29.96 39.86
CA GLN A 55 -63.81 -30.52 40.09
C GLN A 55 -63.87 -31.45 41.30
N ARG A 56 -62.74 -32.04 41.72
CA ARG A 56 -62.71 -32.99 42.84
C ARG A 56 -62.84 -32.26 44.18
N GLY A 57 -62.17 -31.12 44.30
CA GLY A 57 -62.15 -30.32 45.53
C GLY A 57 -63.11 -29.12 45.53
N ASN A 58 -63.81 -28.89 44.41
CA ASN A 58 -64.49 -27.62 44.12
C ASN A 58 -63.58 -26.40 44.39
N LYS A 59 -62.28 -26.57 44.12
CA LYS A 59 -61.23 -25.60 44.40
C LYS A 59 -61.06 -24.71 43.17
N THR A 60 -61.27 -23.42 43.36
CA THR A 60 -60.99 -22.42 42.33
C THR A 60 -59.47 -22.30 42.16
N VAL A 61 -58.97 -22.71 41.00
CA VAL A 61 -57.55 -22.60 40.63
C VAL A 61 -57.27 -21.24 40.01
N VAL A 62 -58.18 -20.79 39.14
CA VAL A 62 -58.21 -19.42 38.61
C VAL A 62 -59.61 -18.89 38.83
N ALA A 63 -59.72 -17.76 39.53
CA ALA A 63 -60.99 -17.11 39.79
C ALA A 63 -61.61 -16.62 38.46
N PRO A 64 -62.94 -16.68 38.30
CA PRO A 64 -63.61 -16.16 37.11
C PRO A 64 -63.26 -14.68 36.89
N ASP A 65 -62.62 -14.38 35.77
CA ASP A 65 -62.27 -13.01 35.40
C ASP A 65 -62.32 -12.81 33.88
N ARG A 66 -62.54 -11.57 33.42
CA ARG A 66 -62.63 -11.23 32.00
C ARG A 66 -61.26 -10.83 31.47
N VAL A 67 -60.70 -11.67 30.60
CA VAL A 67 -59.34 -11.51 30.09
C VAL A 67 -59.27 -11.75 28.58
N ASN A 68 -58.33 -11.11 27.90
CA ASN A 68 -58.05 -11.34 26.47
C ASN A 68 -57.01 -12.45 26.26
N GLU A 69 -56.05 -12.59 27.18
CA GLU A 69 -55.09 -13.68 27.21
C GLU A 69 -54.76 -14.06 28.65
N LEU A 70 -54.45 -15.33 28.87
CA LEU A 70 -53.93 -15.80 30.15
C LEU A 70 -53.08 -17.04 29.94
N SER A 71 -52.00 -17.13 30.71
CA SER A 71 -51.20 -18.34 30.83
C SER A 71 -51.02 -18.70 32.30
N GLY A 72 -50.83 -19.98 32.58
CA GLY A 72 -50.66 -20.44 33.94
C GLY A 72 -50.15 -21.87 34.01
N VAL A 73 -49.79 -22.24 35.24
CA VAL A 73 -49.30 -23.56 35.58
C VAL A 73 -50.00 -24.02 36.85
N TYR A 74 -50.47 -25.27 36.86
CA TYR A 74 -51.06 -25.90 38.02
C TYR A 74 -50.36 -27.23 38.29
N ASN A 75 -49.93 -27.42 39.54
CA ASN A 75 -49.41 -28.71 39.98
C ASN A 75 -50.57 -29.49 40.60
N VAL A 76 -50.76 -30.72 40.13
CA VAL A 76 -51.87 -31.57 40.53
C VAL A 76 -51.62 -32.09 41.95
N ASP A 77 -52.48 -31.66 42.89
CA ASP A 77 -52.32 -31.94 44.32
C ASP A 77 -52.82 -33.34 44.73
N ALA A 78 -53.64 -33.99 43.91
CA ALA A 78 -54.28 -35.29 44.18
C ALA A 78 -54.43 -36.17 42.93
N ASP A 79 -54.45 -37.49 43.10
CA ASP A 79 -54.68 -38.42 41.99
C ASP A 79 -56.07 -38.26 41.37
N ALA A 80 -56.24 -38.65 40.10
CA ALA A 80 -57.51 -38.58 39.38
C ALA A 80 -58.22 -37.20 39.50
N THR A 81 -57.47 -36.13 39.27
CA THR A 81 -57.97 -34.75 39.31
C THR A 81 -58.47 -34.35 37.93
N THR A 82 -59.71 -33.84 37.86
CA THR A 82 -60.25 -33.24 36.62
C THR A 82 -60.25 -31.72 36.76
N LEU A 83 -59.47 -31.06 35.92
CA LEU A 83 -59.49 -29.62 35.76
C LEU A 83 -60.52 -29.24 34.71
N LEU A 84 -61.44 -28.35 35.06
CA LEU A 84 -62.40 -27.79 34.12
C LEU A 84 -61.94 -26.39 33.73
N PHE A 85 -61.48 -26.24 32.49
CA PHE A 85 -61.25 -24.94 31.88
C PHE A 85 -62.58 -24.45 31.30
N GLU A 86 -63.00 -23.26 31.71
CA GLU A 86 -64.24 -22.65 31.27
C GLU A 86 -63.96 -21.28 30.68
N TRP A 87 -64.30 -21.12 29.40
CA TRP A 87 -64.30 -19.86 28.68
C TRP A 87 -65.74 -19.42 28.45
N ASP A 88 -66.16 -18.37 29.13
CA ASP A 88 -67.52 -17.86 29.15
C ASP A 88 -67.68 -16.61 28.28
N ASN A 89 -68.59 -16.66 27.32
CA ASN A 89 -69.03 -15.54 26.48
C ASN A 89 -70.52 -15.23 26.69
N SER A 90 -71.12 -15.68 27.80
CA SER A 90 -72.54 -15.50 28.12
C SER A 90 -72.95 -14.02 28.23
N PHE A 91 -72.02 -13.15 28.58
CA PHE A 91 -72.23 -11.70 28.70
C PHE A 91 -72.29 -10.95 27.35
N SER A 92 -71.86 -11.57 26.25
CA SER A 92 -71.93 -10.93 24.92
C SER A 92 -73.24 -11.28 24.23
N TRP A 93 -73.98 -10.27 23.76
CA TRP A 93 -75.26 -10.48 23.07
C TRP A 93 -75.15 -10.55 21.54
N LEU A 94 -74.09 -10.01 20.94
CA LEU A 94 -73.95 -9.87 19.49
C LEU A 94 -72.67 -10.48 18.93
N THR A 95 -71.60 -10.48 19.71
CA THR A 95 -70.24 -10.82 19.23
C THR A 95 -69.83 -12.22 19.68
N GLU A 96 -69.52 -13.07 18.71
CA GLU A 96 -68.74 -14.28 18.97
C GLU A 96 -67.27 -13.95 19.25
N LYS A 97 -66.55 -14.89 19.87
CA LYS A 97 -65.13 -14.75 20.21
C LYS A 97 -64.38 -15.95 19.71
N THR A 98 -63.25 -15.73 19.06
CA THR A 98 -62.38 -16.78 18.57
C THR A 98 -61.15 -16.83 19.46
N LEU A 99 -60.90 -17.96 20.10
CA LEU A 99 -59.71 -18.15 20.93
C LEU A 99 -58.84 -19.28 20.40
N ASP A 100 -57.53 -19.13 20.52
CA ASP A 100 -56.59 -20.25 20.38
C ASP A 100 -56.10 -20.61 21.79
N TYR A 101 -56.22 -21.89 22.16
CA TYR A 101 -55.74 -22.40 23.44
C TYR A 101 -54.69 -23.48 23.25
N HIS A 102 -53.78 -23.56 24.21
CA HIS A 102 -52.80 -24.63 24.38
C HIS A 102 -52.87 -25.09 25.83
N VAL A 103 -53.14 -26.36 26.07
CA VAL A 103 -53.09 -27.02 27.38
C VAL A 103 -52.20 -28.26 27.26
N SER A 104 -51.15 -28.32 28.07
CA SER A 104 -50.17 -29.42 28.12
C SER A 104 -50.18 -30.03 29.51
N VAL A 105 -50.45 -31.33 29.59
CA VAL A 105 -50.31 -32.14 30.81
C VAL A 105 -48.95 -32.80 30.77
N GLN A 106 -48.16 -32.59 31.82
CA GLN A 106 -46.78 -33.01 31.89
C GLN A 106 -46.56 -33.93 33.11
N GLU A 107 -45.91 -35.07 32.89
CA GLU A 107 -45.53 -36.02 33.95
C GLU A 107 -44.10 -35.72 34.43
N PRO A 108 -43.80 -35.78 35.74
CA PRO A 108 -42.43 -35.70 36.23
C PRO A 108 -41.56 -36.81 35.64
N LEU A 109 -40.37 -36.45 35.16
CA LEU A 109 -39.41 -37.45 34.68
C LEU A 109 -39.02 -38.41 35.79
N THR A 110 -38.92 -39.69 35.44
CA THR A 110 -38.35 -40.69 36.34
C THR A 110 -36.88 -40.38 36.64
N PRO A 111 -36.34 -40.77 37.80
CA PRO A 111 -34.93 -40.50 38.15
C PRO A 111 -33.94 -40.98 37.07
N ALA A 112 -34.20 -42.11 36.43
CA ALA A 112 -33.38 -42.62 35.34
C ALA A 112 -33.37 -41.69 34.11
N LYS A 113 -34.54 -41.17 33.71
CA LYS A 113 -34.63 -40.21 32.58
C LYS A 113 -34.01 -38.86 32.93
N GLN A 114 -34.08 -38.42 34.19
CA GLN A 114 -33.42 -37.19 34.64
C GLN A 114 -31.89 -37.30 34.51
N VAL A 115 -31.31 -38.43 34.88
CA VAL A 115 -29.86 -38.69 34.72
C VAL A 115 -29.47 -38.65 33.25
N VAL A 116 -30.26 -39.26 32.36
CA VAL A 116 -30.00 -39.24 30.90
C VAL A 116 -30.06 -37.82 30.36
N LYS A 117 -31.09 -37.02 30.68
CA LYS A 117 -31.17 -35.62 30.22
C LYS A 117 -30.03 -34.76 30.76
N ALA A 118 -29.63 -34.97 32.02
CA ALA A 118 -28.48 -34.28 32.59
C ALA A 118 -27.18 -34.65 31.85
N GLN A 119 -26.99 -35.93 31.53
CA GLN A 119 -25.86 -36.41 30.75
C GLN A 119 -25.87 -35.85 29.32
N GLU A 120 -27.02 -35.84 28.64
CA GLU A 120 -27.17 -35.26 27.30
C GLU A 120 -26.79 -33.78 27.28
N ARG A 121 -27.25 -32.99 28.26
CA ARG A 121 -26.87 -31.57 28.38
C ARG A 121 -25.38 -31.42 28.61
N SER A 122 -24.79 -32.23 29.47
CA SER A 122 -23.34 -32.18 29.72
C SER A 122 -22.56 -32.52 28.45
N ILE A 123 -22.97 -33.55 27.71
CA ILE A 123 -22.33 -33.94 26.44
C ILE A 123 -22.49 -32.83 25.40
N HIS A 124 -23.69 -32.26 25.28
CA HIS A 124 -23.96 -31.19 24.33
C HIS A 124 -23.12 -29.95 24.63
N HIS A 125 -23.03 -29.56 25.91
CA HIS A 125 -22.20 -28.45 26.35
C HIS A 125 -20.73 -28.68 26.03
N SER A 126 -20.18 -29.86 26.39
CA SER A 126 -18.79 -30.22 26.07
C SER A 126 -18.54 -30.26 24.56
N SER A 127 -19.49 -30.77 23.77
CA SER A 127 -19.38 -30.81 22.31
C SER A 127 -19.34 -29.41 21.71
N GLN A 128 -20.19 -28.49 22.21
CA GLN A 128 -20.20 -27.10 21.78
C GLN A 128 -18.86 -26.41 22.10
N GLN A 129 -18.36 -26.56 23.33
CA GLN A 129 -17.05 -26.01 23.73
C GLN A 129 -15.91 -26.50 22.83
N LEU A 130 -15.90 -27.79 22.48
CA LEU A 130 -14.88 -28.34 21.58
C LEU A 130 -15.01 -27.79 20.16
N ARG A 131 -16.24 -27.60 19.63
CA ARG A 131 -16.46 -26.99 18.31
C ARG A 131 -15.98 -25.54 18.28
N ASP A 132 -16.29 -24.78 19.32
CA ASP A 132 -15.84 -23.39 19.45
C ASP A 132 -14.30 -23.33 19.52
N GLY A 133 -13.68 -24.24 20.28
CA GLY A 133 -12.22 -24.37 20.34
C GLY A 133 -11.59 -24.71 18.99
N ILE A 134 -12.19 -25.61 18.21
CA ILE A 134 -11.73 -25.96 16.85
C ILE A 134 -11.81 -24.74 15.92
N ALA A 135 -12.88 -23.95 16.00
CA ALA A 135 -13.04 -22.76 15.17
C ALA A 135 -11.97 -21.69 15.48
N ILE A 136 -11.63 -21.51 16.76
CA ILE A 136 -10.54 -20.62 17.17
C ILE A 136 -9.20 -21.14 16.63
N LEU A 137 -8.91 -22.44 16.80
CA LEU A 137 -7.66 -23.03 16.33
C LEU A 137 -7.52 -22.98 14.80
N SER A 138 -8.60 -23.19 14.04
CA SER A 138 -8.53 -23.08 12.57
C SER A 138 -8.20 -21.65 12.13
N THR A 139 -8.80 -20.65 12.80
CA THR A 139 -8.52 -19.24 12.56
C THR A 139 -7.05 -18.92 12.84
N GLU A 140 -6.50 -19.41 13.96
CA GLU A 140 -5.10 -19.23 14.32
C GLU A 140 -4.15 -19.86 13.29
N VAL A 141 -4.47 -21.06 12.78
CA VAL A 141 -3.68 -21.71 11.73
C VAL A 141 -3.65 -20.87 10.45
N MET A 142 -4.79 -20.30 10.03
CA MET A 142 -4.81 -19.40 8.88
C MET A 142 -3.94 -18.16 9.11
N ARG A 143 -4.07 -17.51 10.27
CA ARG A 143 -3.28 -16.32 10.64
C ARG A 143 -1.78 -16.59 10.64
N ARG A 144 -1.35 -17.74 11.19
CA ARG A 144 0.05 -18.15 11.15
C ARG A 144 0.55 -18.40 9.74
N THR A 145 -0.30 -18.90 8.85
CA THR A 145 0.04 -19.13 7.45
C THR A 145 0.21 -17.79 6.72
N GLU A 146 -0.72 -16.84 6.91
CA GLU A 146 -0.60 -15.47 6.41
C GLU A 146 0.67 -14.78 6.92
N LEU A 147 0.98 -14.91 8.21
CA LEU A 147 2.17 -14.32 8.81
C LEU A 147 3.46 -14.92 8.23
N LYS A 148 3.52 -16.24 8.01
CA LYS A 148 4.66 -16.89 7.34
C LYS A 148 4.86 -16.35 5.93
N HIS A 149 3.79 -16.21 5.15
CA HIS A 149 3.89 -15.64 3.81
C HIS A 149 4.32 -14.16 3.84
N ALA A 150 3.84 -13.38 4.80
CA ALA A 150 4.27 -11.99 4.97
C ALA A 150 5.76 -11.88 5.34
N ALA A 151 6.23 -12.74 6.25
CA ALA A 151 7.64 -12.78 6.64
C ALA A 151 8.55 -13.16 5.46
N GLU A 152 8.13 -14.11 4.62
CA GLU A 152 8.90 -14.50 3.43
C GLU A 152 8.99 -13.35 2.40
N ARG A 153 7.87 -12.64 2.16
CA ARG A 153 7.90 -11.44 1.28
C ARG A 153 8.82 -10.35 1.81
N LEU A 154 8.81 -10.13 3.14
CA LEU A 154 9.70 -9.15 3.76
C LEU A 154 11.16 -9.53 3.54
N ARG A 155 11.50 -10.81 3.75
CA ARG A 155 12.85 -11.34 3.52
C ARG A 155 13.30 -11.17 2.07
N GLN A 156 12.43 -11.42 1.10
CA GLN A 156 12.73 -11.19 -0.31
C GLN A 156 12.99 -9.71 -0.61
N SER A 157 12.16 -8.81 -0.07
CA SER A 157 12.36 -7.36 -0.22
C SER A 157 13.65 -6.87 0.42
N GLU A 158 14.04 -7.43 1.57
CA GLU A 158 15.34 -7.13 2.19
C GLU A 158 16.52 -7.57 1.33
N GLN A 159 16.43 -8.75 0.69
CA GLN A 159 17.45 -9.25 -0.22
C GLN A 159 17.56 -8.39 -1.50
N GLU A 160 16.42 -7.98 -2.06
CA GLU A 160 16.38 -7.05 -3.20
C GLU A 160 17.00 -5.71 -2.85
N LYS A 161 16.64 -5.15 -1.68
CA LYS A 161 17.24 -3.91 -1.17
C LYS A 161 18.76 -4.02 -1.06
N GLU A 162 19.28 -5.11 -0.51
CA GLU A 162 20.73 -5.32 -0.38
C GLU A 162 21.41 -5.36 -1.75
N THR A 163 20.78 -6.05 -2.71
CA THR A 163 21.26 -6.09 -4.10
C THR A 163 21.31 -4.70 -4.73
N TYR A 164 20.26 -3.88 -4.54
CA TYR A 164 20.24 -2.50 -5.04
C TYR A 164 21.27 -1.61 -4.36
N LEU A 165 21.49 -1.79 -3.05
CA LEU A 165 22.53 -1.05 -2.33
C LEU A 165 23.92 -1.36 -2.89
N GLN A 166 24.21 -2.64 -3.16
CA GLN A 166 25.48 -3.02 -3.78
C GLN A 166 25.63 -2.40 -5.18
N GLN A 167 24.62 -2.53 -6.04
CA GLN A 167 24.64 -1.94 -7.38
C GLN A 167 24.84 -0.41 -7.34
N PHE A 168 24.22 0.27 -6.37
CA PHE A 168 24.40 1.70 -6.18
C PHE A 168 25.82 2.06 -5.73
N GLN A 169 26.43 1.27 -4.85
CA GLN A 169 27.83 1.46 -4.44
C GLN A 169 28.78 1.27 -5.62
N ASP A 170 28.63 0.17 -6.38
CA ASP A 170 29.44 -0.10 -7.56
C ASP A 170 29.33 1.05 -8.58
N ARG A 171 28.10 1.52 -8.84
CA ARG A 171 27.86 2.63 -9.76
C ARG A 171 28.47 3.94 -9.27
N LYS A 172 28.44 4.19 -7.96
CA LYS A 172 29.06 5.37 -7.36
C LYS A 172 30.58 5.32 -7.55
N GLU A 173 31.21 4.17 -7.34
CA GLU A 173 32.65 3.98 -7.57
C GLU A 173 33.02 4.21 -9.03
N ASP A 174 32.24 3.65 -9.96
CA ASP A 174 32.42 3.88 -11.41
C ASP A 174 32.36 5.37 -11.76
N ILE A 175 31.38 6.11 -11.22
CA ILE A 175 31.24 7.55 -11.48
C ILE A 175 32.42 8.33 -10.89
N VAL A 176 32.90 7.96 -9.69
CA VAL A 176 34.08 8.59 -9.09
C VAL A 176 35.31 8.36 -9.97
N LYS A 177 35.49 7.14 -10.49
CA LYS A 177 36.58 6.82 -11.42
C LYS A 177 36.48 7.63 -12.71
N GLN A 178 35.31 7.66 -13.35
CA GLN A 178 35.09 8.46 -14.56
C GLN A 178 35.36 9.95 -14.34
N LYS A 179 34.95 10.49 -13.19
CA LYS A 179 35.26 11.87 -12.80
C LYS A 179 36.76 12.11 -12.70
N SER A 180 37.49 11.20 -12.05
CA SER A 180 38.95 11.28 -11.93
C SER A 180 39.63 11.23 -13.31
N ASP A 181 39.19 10.34 -14.19
CA ASP A 181 39.74 10.22 -15.55
C ASP A 181 39.50 11.49 -16.37
N LEU A 182 38.31 12.10 -16.26
CA LEU A 182 37.99 13.36 -16.90
C LEU A 182 38.83 14.52 -16.35
N GLN A 183 39.06 14.56 -15.04
CA GLN A 183 39.93 15.57 -14.42
C GLN A 183 41.37 15.44 -14.93
N ALA A 184 41.90 14.22 -15.03
CA ALA A 184 43.23 13.98 -15.59
C ALA A 184 43.33 14.46 -17.05
N LYS A 185 42.33 14.15 -17.89
CA LYS A 185 42.27 14.65 -19.28
C LYS A 185 42.20 16.17 -19.35
N MET A 186 41.47 16.80 -18.44
CA MET A 186 41.33 18.26 -18.38
C MET A 186 42.67 18.93 -18.04
N GLU A 187 43.45 18.38 -17.10
CA GLU A 187 44.78 18.90 -16.78
C GLU A 187 45.77 18.73 -17.96
N VAL A 188 45.71 17.60 -18.68
CA VAL A 188 46.52 17.41 -19.90
C VAL A 188 46.19 18.48 -20.95
N LEU A 189 44.90 18.72 -21.22
CA LEU A 189 44.48 19.74 -22.18
C LEU A 189 44.87 21.15 -21.73
N LYS A 190 44.80 21.44 -20.44
CA LYS A 190 45.21 22.73 -19.87
C LYS A 190 46.71 22.97 -20.05
N ASN A 191 47.53 21.94 -19.83
CA ASN A 191 48.97 22.02 -20.05
C ASN A 191 49.28 22.24 -21.54
N ALA A 192 48.67 21.45 -22.44
CA ALA A 192 48.84 21.61 -23.88
C ALA A 192 48.41 23.00 -24.38
N LEU A 193 47.31 23.54 -23.85
CA LEU A 193 46.86 24.89 -24.18
C LEU A 193 47.86 25.96 -23.69
N SER A 194 48.46 25.74 -22.53
CA SER A 194 49.49 26.66 -21.99
C SER A 194 50.75 26.65 -22.86
N GLU A 195 51.17 25.47 -23.34
CA GLU A 195 52.28 25.33 -24.29
C GLU A 195 51.98 26.01 -25.64
N MET A 196 50.75 25.87 -26.15
CA MET A 196 50.34 26.57 -27.37
C MET A 196 50.36 28.10 -27.21
N PHE A 197 49.99 28.63 -26.04
CA PHE A 197 50.09 30.07 -25.80
C PHE A 197 51.54 30.55 -25.76
N THR A 198 52.45 29.78 -25.16
CA THR A 198 53.88 30.13 -25.18
C THR A 198 54.45 30.10 -26.60
N GLU A 199 54.10 29.09 -27.40
CA GLU A 199 54.51 29.01 -28.80
C GLU A 199 53.94 30.17 -29.63
N GLN A 200 52.69 30.58 -29.36
CA GLN A 200 52.09 31.74 -30.01
C GLN A 200 52.85 33.04 -29.68
N ASP A 201 53.23 33.23 -28.41
CA ASP A 201 53.99 34.41 -27.97
C ASP A 201 55.38 34.44 -28.63
N GLU A 202 56.07 33.29 -28.73
CA GLU A 202 57.36 33.15 -29.42
C GLU A 202 57.24 33.46 -30.92
N ILE A 203 56.23 32.93 -31.60
CA ILE A 203 55.97 33.22 -33.01
C ILE A 203 55.68 34.71 -33.21
N GLU A 204 54.97 35.37 -32.30
CA GLU A 204 54.69 36.80 -32.38
C GLU A 204 55.97 37.64 -32.20
N GLU A 205 56.88 37.21 -31.32
CA GLU A 205 58.20 37.85 -31.14
C GLU A 205 59.08 37.67 -32.39
N ASP A 206 59.16 36.46 -32.94
CA ASP A 206 59.89 36.16 -34.16
C ASP A 206 59.35 36.95 -35.36
N ALA A 207 58.02 37.07 -35.48
CA ALA A 207 57.38 37.87 -36.52
C ALA A 207 57.80 39.35 -36.44
N LYS A 208 57.81 39.93 -35.23
CA LYS A 208 58.27 41.31 -34.99
C LYS A 208 59.77 41.47 -35.31
N ALA A 209 60.59 40.48 -34.95
CA ALA A 209 62.02 40.48 -35.26
C ALA A 209 62.27 40.42 -36.77
N LEU A 210 61.53 39.56 -37.49
CA LEU A 210 61.60 39.43 -38.93
C LEU A 210 61.16 40.72 -39.63
N GLU A 211 60.06 41.34 -39.19
CA GLU A 211 59.59 42.62 -39.72
C GLU A 211 60.65 43.72 -39.54
N LYS A 212 61.28 43.78 -38.37
CA LYS A 212 62.37 44.72 -38.11
C LYS A 212 63.59 44.46 -39.01
N ALA A 213 63.99 43.20 -39.19
CA ALA A 213 65.11 42.82 -40.05
C ALA A 213 64.82 43.14 -41.52
N TRP A 214 63.61 42.86 -41.99
CA TRP A 214 63.15 43.18 -43.34
C TRP A 214 63.15 44.68 -43.62
N ASN A 215 62.61 45.48 -42.70
CA ASN A 215 62.65 46.94 -42.80
C ASN A 215 64.11 47.47 -42.80
N GLY A 216 65.00 46.84 -42.04
CA GLY A 216 66.44 47.15 -42.08
C GLY A 216 67.07 46.83 -43.44
N ALA A 217 66.77 45.66 -44.02
CA ALA A 217 67.28 45.26 -45.32
C ALA A 217 66.75 46.16 -46.45
N ILE A 218 65.49 46.60 -46.39
CA ILE A 218 64.94 47.62 -47.30
C ILE A 218 65.75 48.92 -47.20
N ALA A 219 66.01 49.40 -45.98
CA ALA A 219 66.78 50.63 -45.78
C ALA A 219 68.22 50.48 -46.33
N GLU A 220 68.88 49.35 -46.09
CA GLU A 220 70.21 49.07 -46.65
C GLU A 220 70.19 49.00 -48.19
N GLN A 221 69.14 48.42 -48.79
CA GLN A 221 68.96 48.41 -50.24
C GLN A 221 68.80 49.85 -50.78
N GLU A 222 67.96 50.67 -50.14
CA GLU A 222 67.78 52.08 -50.52
C GLU A 222 69.08 52.88 -50.42
N ASP A 223 69.87 52.65 -49.36
CA ASP A 223 71.20 53.26 -49.17
C ASP A 223 72.18 52.81 -50.26
N ALA A 224 72.18 51.52 -50.61
CA ALA A 224 73.01 50.97 -51.68
C ALA A 224 72.62 51.53 -53.05
N GLU A 225 71.32 51.58 -53.37
CA GLU A 225 70.82 52.19 -54.61
C GLU A 225 71.19 53.67 -54.70
N THR A 226 71.10 54.40 -53.59
CA THR A 226 71.53 55.80 -53.51
C THR A 226 73.04 55.94 -53.75
N THR A 227 73.85 55.04 -53.17
CA THR A 227 75.30 55.00 -53.37
C THR A 227 75.66 54.69 -54.82
N ILE A 228 74.98 53.73 -55.46
CA ILE A 228 75.15 53.39 -56.88
C ILE A 228 74.82 54.61 -57.75
N ARG A 229 73.67 55.27 -57.53
CA ARG A 229 73.32 56.50 -58.28
C ARG A 229 74.36 57.60 -58.13
N LEU A 230 74.87 57.83 -56.91
CA LEU A 230 75.93 58.80 -56.67
C LEU A 230 77.21 58.44 -57.44
N ALA A 231 77.58 57.15 -57.48
CA ALA A 231 78.72 56.67 -58.24
C ALA A 231 78.51 56.80 -59.76
N GLU A 232 77.33 56.47 -60.29
CA GLU A 232 76.97 56.65 -61.71
C GLU A 232 76.99 58.13 -62.15
N THR A 233 76.61 59.05 -61.25
CA THR A 233 76.71 60.50 -61.51
C THR A 233 78.10 61.08 -61.28
N SER A 234 78.99 60.32 -60.64
CA SER A 234 80.36 60.77 -60.40
C SER A 234 81.20 60.59 -61.66
N GLN A 235 82.05 61.57 -61.97
CA GLN A 235 83.01 61.50 -63.08
C GLN A 235 84.15 60.49 -62.83
N LEU A 236 83.93 59.45 -62.02
CA LEU A 236 84.94 58.46 -61.65
C LEU A 236 85.41 57.64 -62.85
N GLU A 237 84.53 57.30 -63.80
CA GLU A 237 84.94 56.66 -65.06
C GLU A 237 85.78 57.60 -65.94
N LEU A 238 85.44 58.89 -65.98
CA LEU A 238 86.22 59.92 -66.69
C LEU A 238 87.58 60.15 -66.01
N LEU A 239 87.63 60.18 -64.69
CA LEU A 239 88.86 60.33 -63.90
C LEU A 239 89.75 59.08 -64.00
N ALA A 240 89.15 57.88 -64.04
CA ALA A 240 89.87 56.63 -64.28
C ALA A 240 90.46 56.61 -65.69
N GLN A 241 89.71 57.02 -66.71
CA GLN A 241 90.25 57.19 -68.07
C GLN A 241 91.35 58.26 -68.14
N GLU A 242 91.21 59.38 -67.44
CA GLU A 242 92.23 60.45 -67.44
C GLU A 242 93.51 60.05 -66.67
N LEU A 243 93.38 59.27 -65.60
CA LEU A 243 94.50 58.63 -64.92
C LEU A 243 95.18 57.56 -65.77
N GLU A 244 94.40 56.75 -66.50
CA GLU A 244 94.92 55.72 -67.39
C GLU A 244 95.63 56.35 -68.61
N GLU A 245 95.14 57.47 -69.12
CA GLU A 245 95.83 58.32 -70.10
C GLU A 245 97.11 58.97 -69.54
N GLN A 246 97.13 59.35 -68.25
CA GLN A 246 98.35 59.84 -67.60
C GLN A 246 99.38 58.71 -67.41
N VAL A 247 98.95 57.50 -67.05
CA VAL A 247 99.83 56.34 -66.94
C VAL A 247 100.42 55.99 -68.32
N GLN A 248 99.61 55.96 -69.39
CA GLN A 248 100.12 55.74 -70.74
C GLN A 248 101.07 56.84 -71.21
N ARG A 249 100.81 58.12 -70.88
CA ARG A 249 101.74 59.22 -71.14
C ARG A 249 103.06 59.05 -70.40
N LEU A 250 103.02 58.70 -69.12
CA LEU A 250 104.22 58.46 -68.32
C LEU A 250 104.99 57.23 -68.81
N GLU A 251 104.31 56.16 -69.24
CA GLU A 251 104.94 54.99 -69.87
C GLU A 251 105.60 55.33 -71.21
N GLN A 252 104.99 56.21 -72.02
CA GLN A 252 105.61 56.75 -73.24
C GLN A 252 106.79 57.70 -72.96
N GLU A 253 106.73 58.51 -71.91
CA GLU A 253 107.86 59.32 -71.44
C GLU A 253 109.00 58.45 -70.88
N LEU A 254 108.67 57.36 -70.17
CA LEU A 254 109.67 56.38 -69.73
C LEU A 254 110.31 55.66 -70.91
N PHE A 255 109.55 55.40 -71.98
CA PHE A 255 110.05 54.85 -73.23
C PHE A 255 110.98 55.84 -73.97
N SER A 256 110.65 57.13 -74.00
CA SER A 256 111.48 58.17 -74.65
C SER A 256 112.74 58.53 -73.84
N VAL A 257 112.68 58.50 -72.50
CA VAL A 257 113.86 58.62 -71.63
C VAL A 257 114.80 57.41 -71.78
N ARG A 258 114.24 56.22 -72.02
CA ARG A 258 115.01 55.00 -72.29
C ARG A 258 115.69 55.03 -73.68
N ASP A 259 115.08 55.70 -74.66
CA ASP A 259 115.63 55.86 -76.01
C ASP A 259 116.72 56.97 -76.07
N GLN A 260 116.58 58.02 -75.26
CA GLN A 260 117.62 59.05 -75.07
C GLN A 260 118.86 58.55 -74.30
N MET A 261 118.72 57.50 -73.47
CA MET A 261 119.85 56.84 -72.82
C MET A 261 120.58 55.82 -73.71
N SER A 262 120.07 55.51 -74.91
CA SER A 262 120.75 54.61 -75.87
C SER A 262 121.60 55.35 -76.91
N THR A 263 121.68 56.69 -76.83
CA THR A 263 122.51 57.54 -77.73
C THR A 263 123.45 58.49 -76.97
N ALA A 264 123.86 58.10 -75.75
CA ALA A 264 125.00 58.69 -75.03
C ALA A 264 126.07 57.62 -74.72
#